data_AF-A0A526YLW1-F1
#
_entry.id   AF-A0A526YLW1-F1
#
_cell.length_a   1.000
_cell.length_b   1.000
_cell.length_c   1.000
_cell.angle_alpha   90.00
_cell.angle_beta   90.00
_cell.angle_gamma   90.00
#
_symmetry.space_group_name_H-M   'P 1'
#
loop_
_entity.id
_entity.type
_entity.pdbx_description
1 polymer ?
#
loop_
_entity_poly.entity_id
_entity_poly.type
_entity_poly.pdbx_seq_one_letter_code
_entity_poly.pdbx_strand_id
1 'polypeptide(L)' 'MTYLIYIVAALAEIAGCFSIWAWWRLEKSPLWLAPGVVSLALFGFLLALVDISAAGRAYA' A
#
# COMPACT_ATOMS: atom_id res chain seq x y z
N MET A 1 -1.67 10.95 15.95
CA MET A 1 -2.51 10.64 14.78
C MET A 1 -1.73 9.99 13.65
N THR A 2 -0.49 10.39 13.39
CA THR A 2 0.40 9.79 12.37
C THR A 2 0.64 8.28 12.57
N TYR A 3 0.72 7.79 13.81
CA TYR A 3 0.84 6.34 14.09
C TYR A 3 -0.30 5.50 13.52
N LEU A 4 -1.54 6.01 13.55
CA LEU A 4 -2.68 5.31 12.94
C LEU A 4 -2.52 5.27 11.41
N ILE A 5 -2.05 6.36 10.81
CA ILE A 5 -1.78 6.43 9.36
C ILE A 5 -0.72 5.40 8.98
N TYR A 6 0.37 5.28 9.75
CA TYR A 6 1.39 4.26 9.52
C TYR A 6 0.88 2.82 9.68
N ILE A 7 0.01 2.55 10.66
CA ILE A 7 -0.60 1.22 10.82
C ILE A 7 -1.46 0.88 9.61
N VAL A 8 -2.29 1.82 9.15
CA VAL A 8 -3.14 1.60 7.97
C VAL A 8 -2.28 1.47 6.70
N ALA A 9 -1.21 2.25 6.58
CA ALA A 9 -0.26 2.16 5.47
C ALA A 9 0.42 0.78 5.44
N ALA A 10 0.92 0.28 6.57
CA ALA A 10 1.52 -1.05 6.66
C ALA A 10 0.53 -2.17 6.27
N LEU A 11 -0.73 -2.06 6.70
CA LEU A 11 -1.78 -3.01 6.29
C LEU A 11 -2.06 -2.95 4.79
N ALA A 12 -2.09 -1.74 4.20
CA ALA A 12 -2.31 -1.54 2.78
C ALA A 12 -1.13 -2.10 1.94
N GLU A 13 0.10 -1.96 2.42
CA GLU A 13 1.29 -2.55 1.80
C GLU A 13 1.23 -4.09 1.82
N ILE A 14 0.91 -4.69 2.96
CA ILE A 14 0.78 -6.14 3.11
C ILE A 14 -0.32 -6.68 2.20
N ALA A 15 -1.49 -6.02 2.15
CA ALA A 15 -2.60 -6.40 1.28
C ALA A 15 -2.25 -6.29 -0.21
N GLY A 16 -1.52 -5.24 -0.60
CA GLY A 16 -0.99 -5.03 -1.94
C GLY A 16 -0.08 -6.16 -2.40
N CYS A 17 0.94 -6.46 -1.59
CA CYS A 17 1.90 -7.54 -1.84
C CYS A 17 1.23 -8.92 -1.83
N PHE A 18 0.30 -9.17 -0.90
CA PHE A 18 -0.44 -10.43 -0.84
C PHE A 18 -1.30 -10.64 -2.08
N SER A 19 -1.88 -9.57 -2.63
CA SER A 19 -2.72 -9.68 -3.83
C SER A 19 -1.93 -10.05 -5.08
N ILE A 20 -0.70 -9.53 -5.22
CA ILE A 20 0.23 -9.91 -6.29
C ILE A 20 0.70 -11.36 -6.10
N TRP A 21 1.05 -11.75 -4.88
CA TRP A 21 1.43 -13.13 -4.56
C TRP A 21 0.28 -14.12 -4.82
N ALA A 22 -0.96 -13.73 -4.51
CA ALA A 22 -2.13 -14.56 -4.76
C ALA A 22 -2.40 -14.74 -6.27
N TRP A 23 -2.19 -13.69 -7.07
CA TRP A 23 -2.26 -13.79 -8.52
C TRP A 23 -1.17 -14.72 -9.08
N TRP A 24 0.10 -14.52 -8.68
CA TRP A 24 1.22 -15.30 -9.21
C TRP A 24 1.19 -16.76 -8.73
N ARG A 25 1.03 -17.00 -7.42
CA ARG A 25 1.22 -18.33 -6.83
C ARG A 25 -0.03 -19.19 -6.81
N LEU A 26 -1.23 -18.60 -6.76
CA LEU A 26 -2.49 -19.36 -6.77
C LEU A 26 -3.15 -19.40 -8.16
N GLU A 27 -2.49 -18.91 -9.22
CA GLU A 27 -3.06 -18.77 -10.58
C GLU A 27 -4.46 -18.13 -10.57
N LYS A 28 -4.73 -17.28 -9.57
CA LYS A 28 -6.01 -16.61 -9.46
C LYS A 28 -6.17 -15.62 -10.61
N SER A 29 -7.42 -15.39 -11.00
CA SER A 29 -7.75 -14.45 -12.08
C SER A 29 -7.03 -13.11 -11.91
N PRO A 30 -6.58 -12.45 -13.01
CA PRO A 30 -6.00 -11.11 -12.98
C PRO A 30 -6.85 -10.07 -12.26
N LEU A 31 -8.15 -10.31 -12.04
CA LEU A 31 -8.99 -9.48 -11.16
C LEU A 31 -8.44 -9.34 -9.74
N TRP A 32 -7.60 -10.27 -9.25
CA TRP A 32 -6.93 -10.16 -7.95
C TRP A 32 -5.84 -9.06 -7.92
N LEU A 33 -5.36 -8.60 -9.07
CA LEU A 33 -4.44 -7.46 -9.14
C LEU A 33 -5.15 -6.14 -8.83
N ALA A 34 -6.46 -6.02 -9.11
CA ALA A 34 -7.23 -4.81 -8.86
C ALA A 34 -7.21 -4.37 -7.38
N PRO A 35 -7.56 -5.23 -6.39
CA PRO A 35 -7.45 -4.86 -4.98
C PRO A 35 -5.99 -4.61 -4.55
N GLY A 36 -5.02 -5.27 -5.18
CA GLY A 36 -3.60 -5.05 -4.91
C GLY A 36 -3.14 -3.64 -5.31
N VAL A 37 -3.50 -3.21 -6.52
CA VAL A 37 -3.21 -1.86 -7.03
C VAL A 37 -3.92 -0.79 -6.20
N VAL A 38 -5.18 -1.01 -5.84
CA VAL A 38 -5.92 -0.09 -4.97
C VAL A 38 -5.26 0.04 -3.60
N SER A 39 -4.77 -1.05 -3.03
CA SER A 39 -4.07 -1.03 -1.73
C SER A 39 -2.73 -0.28 -1.81
N LEU A 40 -1.97 -0.45 -2.90
CA LEU A 40 -0.72 0.30 -3.13
C LEU A 40 -0.97 1.80 -3.37
N ALA A 41 -2.04 2.15 -4.09
CA ALA A 41 -2.45 3.54 -4.27
C ALA A 41 -2.86 4.17 -2.93
N LEU A 42 -3.59 3.43 -2.10
CA LEU A 42 -3.98 3.86 -0.76
C LEU A 42 -2.75 4.04 0.15
N PHE A 43 -1.76 3.14 0.06
CA PHE A 43 -0.49 3.27 0.77
C PHE A 43 0.24 4.58 0.40
N GLY A 44 0.41 4.87 -0.89
CA GLY A 44 1.04 6.11 -1.36
C GLY A 44 0.26 7.36 -0.93
N PHE A 45 -1.08 7.30 -0.97
CA PHE A 45 -1.95 8.39 -0.50
C PHE A 45 -1.82 8.63 1.01
N LEU A 46 -1.76 7.57 1.82
CA LEU A 46 -1.56 7.67 3.26
C LEU A 46 -0.19 8.27 3.59
N LEU A 47 0.86 7.92 2.85
CA LEU A 47 2.18 8.53 3.00
C LEU A 47 2.18 10.02 2.59
N ALA A 48 1.40 10.41 1.59
CA ALA A 48 1.25 11.81 1.19
C ALA A 48 0.53 12.68 2.25
N LEU A 49 -0.30 12.05 3.10
CA LEU A 49 -0.97 12.71 4.23
C LEU A 49 -0.06 12.84 5.48
N VAL A 50 1.07 12.14 5.52
CA VAL A 50 2.04 12.25 6.60
C VAL A 50 2.96 13.46 6.36
N ASP A 51 3.17 14.25 7.40
CA ASP A 51 4.04 15.43 7.35
C ASP A 51 5.49 15.05 6.99
N ILE A 52 6.06 15.74 5.99
CA ILE A 52 7.39 15.52 5.42
C ILE A 52 8.50 15.56 6.47
N SER A 53 8.27 16.19 7.63
CA SER A 53 9.25 16.19 8.72
C SER A 53 9.58 14.80 9.29
N ALA A 54 8.74 13.78 9.03
CA ALA A 54 9.01 12.37 9.38
C ALA A 54 9.52 11.51 8.20
N ALA A 55 9.41 11.99 6.97
CA ALA A 55 9.84 11.30 5.76
C ALA A 55 11.10 12.00 5.23
N GLY A 56 12.28 11.47 5.59
CA GLY A 56 13.59 12.11 5.39
C GLY A 56 13.95 12.57 3.95
N ARG A 57 13.15 12.28 2.93
CA ARG A 57 13.23 12.87 1.58
C ARG A 57 11.86 12.86 0.91
N ALA A 58 11.36 14.04 0.54
CA ALA A 58 10.33 14.17 -0.49
C ALA A 58 10.98 13.92 -1.85
N TYR A 59 10.72 12.78 -2.48
CA TYR A 59 11.03 12.57 -3.90
C TYR A 59 9.79 12.97 -4.70
N ALA A 60 9.73 14.26 -5.07
CA ALA A 60 9.01 14.73 -6.24
C ALA A 60 10.00 14.86 -7.39
#